data_AF-A0A1E9G0K1-F1
#
_entry.id   AF-A0A1E9G0K1-F1
#
_cell.length_a   1.000
_cell.length_b   1.000
_cell.length_c   1.000
_cell.angle_alpha   90.00
_cell.angle_beta   90.00
_cell.angle_gamma   90.00
#
_symmetry.space_group_name_H-M   'P 1'
#
loop_
_entity.id
_entity.type
_entity.pdbx_description
1 polymer ?
#
loop_
_entity_poly.entity_id
_entity_poly.type
_entity_poly.pdbx_seq_one_letter_code
_entity_poly.pdbx_strand_id
1 'polypeptide(L)'
;MFRLLGKSQEERRNREYEVSLVNALKNSYEGIEEIKISNPDYTTPPGSWSCDIEIKFNDERTLSYEINHHLNYKINYGGRQETNEDWQYLETHRGKTLKSVRITYSDSEQGEL
;
A
#
# COMPACT_ATOMS: atom_id res chain seq x y z
N MET A 1 6.10 -2.70 -18.60
CA MET A 1 7.11 -3.58 -18.00
C MET A 1 8.08 -2.71 -17.22
N PHE A 2 8.00 -2.70 -15.88
CA PHE A 2 8.90 -1.91 -15.04
C PHE A 2 10.34 -2.42 -15.21
N ARG A 3 11.25 -1.57 -15.68
CA ARG A 3 12.65 -1.94 -15.87
C ARG A 3 13.42 -1.67 -14.57
N LEU A 4 13.58 -2.71 -13.74
CA LEU A 4 14.42 -2.70 -12.53
C LEU A 4 15.92 -2.88 -12.87
N LEU A 5 16.39 -2.20 -13.93
CA LEU A 5 17.80 -2.21 -14.33
C LEU A 5 18.60 -1.44 -13.28
N GLY A 6 19.62 -2.08 -12.70
CA GLY A 6 20.45 -1.49 -11.64
C GLY A 6 20.00 -1.77 -10.21
N LYS A 7 18.80 -2.31 -9.99
CA LYS A 7 18.32 -2.68 -8.65
C LYS A 7 18.85 -4.05 -8.22
N SER A 8 19.24 -4.16 -6.95
CA SER A 8 19.57 -5.39 -6.23
C SER A 8 18.39 -6.36 -6.18
N GLN A 9 18.64 -7.63 -5.85
CA GLN A 9 17.57 -8.61 -5.68
C GLN A 9 16.60 -8.22 -4.55
N GLU A 10 17.12 -7.61 -3.49
CA GLU A 10 16.32 -7.10 -2.39
C GLU A 10 15.39 -5.98 -2.84
N GLU A 11 15.89 -4.95 -3.53
CA GLU A 11 15.06 -3.87 -4.04
C GLU A 11 13.97 -4.37 -5.01
N ARG A 12 14.27 -5.40 -5.81
CA ARG A 12 13.27 -6.04 -6.69
C ARG A 12 12.18 -6.74 -5.88
N ARG A 13 12.57 -7.53 -4.89
CA ARG A 13 11.63 -8.19 -3.96
C ARG A 13 10.77 -7.15 -3.23
N ASN A 14 11.37 -6.06 -2.76
CA ASN A 14 10.67 -5.00 -2.05
C ASN A 14 9.61 -4.35 -2.95
N ARG A 15 9.95 -4.06 -4.20
CA ARG A 15 9.00 -3.54 -5.19
C ARG A 15 7.86 -4.53 -5.46
N GLU A 16 8.12 -5.84 -5.46
CA GLU A 16 7.06 -6.85 -5.61
C GLU A 16 6.03 -6.79 -4.46
N TYR A 17 6.49 -6.62 -3.21
CA TYR A 17 5.62 -6.44 -2.05
C TYR A 17 4.80 -5.16 -2.14
N GLU A 18 5.42 -4.04 -2.48
CA GLU A 18 4.73 -2.75 -2.61
C GLU A 18 3.66 -2.77 -3.71
N VAL A 19 3.98 -3.33 -4.88
CA VAL A 19 3.03 -3.47 -5.99
C VAL A 19 1.89 -4.42 -5.60
N SER A 20 2.19 -5.51 -4.91
CA SER A 20 1.17 -6.43 -4.38
C SER A 20 0.26 -5.73 -3.37
N LEU A 21 0.82 -4.95 -2.44
CA LEU A 21 0.08 -4.20 -1.44
C LEU A 21 -0.86 -3.18 -2.11
N VAL A 22 -0.37 -2.38 -3.05
CA VAL A 22 -1.21 -1.39 -3.76
C VAL A 22 -2.39 -2.08 -4.44
N ASN A 23 -2.16 -3.21 -5.11
CA ASN A 23 -3.24 -3.97 -5.72
C ASN A 23 -4.25 -4.49 -4.69
N ALA A 24 -3.77 -4.96 -3.53
CA ALA A 24 -4.63 -5.42 -2.45
C ALA A 24 -5.46 -4.26 -1.87
N LEU A 25 -4.85 -3.10 -1.61
CA LEU A 25 -5.54 -1.89 -1.14
C LEU A 25 -6.59 -1.39 -2.14
N LYS A 26 -6.28 -1.37 -3.44
CA LYS A 26 -7.25 -1.05 -4.50
C LYS A 26 -8.44 -2.00 -4.51
N ASN A 27 -8.26 -3.26 -4.13
CA ASN A 27 -9.36 -4.23 -4.02
C ASN A 27 -10.07 -4.19 -2.64
N SER A 28 -9.51 -3.49 -1.66
CA SER A 28 -10.09 -3.32 -0.32
C SER A 28 -10.98 -2.09 -0.23
N TYR A 29 -10.52 -0.98 -0.81
CA TYR A 29 -11.14 0.31 -0.63
C TYR A 29 -11.50 0.96 -1.97
N GLU A 30 -12.66 1.59 -2.00
CA GLU A 30 -13.06 2.48 -3.09
C GLU A 30 -12.56 3.91 -2.85
N GLY A 31 -12.50 4.70 -3.92
CA GLY A 31 -12.16 6.12 -3.83
C GLY A 31 -10.69 6.44 -3.59
N ILE A 32 -9.76 5.48 -3.66
CA ILE A 32 -8.33 5.75 -3.50
C ILE A 32 -7.82 6.58 -4.70
N GLU A 33 -7.08 7.66 -4.43
CA GLU A 33 -6.41 8.47 -5.45
C GLU A 33 -4.89 8.34 -5.42
N GLU A 34 -4.30 8.28 -4.23
CA GLU A 34 -2.86 8.25 -4.02
C GLU A 34 -2.49 7.32 -2.85
N ILE A 35 -1.40 6.58 -3.02
CA ILE A 35 -0.79 5.78 -1.96
C ILE A 35 0.69 6.15 -1.87
N LYS A 36 1.17 6.47 -0.68
CA LYS A 36 2.60 6.60 -0.39
C LYS A 36 3.02 5.49 0.55
N ILE A 37 4.16 4.88 0.28
CA ILE A 37 4.73 3.79 1.08
C ILE A 37 6.05 4.29 1.66
N SER A 38 6.25 4.09 2.96
CA SER A 38 7.46 4.46 3.67
C SER A 38 7.83 3.42 4.72
N ASN A 39 9.08 3.49 5.19
CA ASN A 39 9.58 2.67 6.30
C ASN A 39 9.26 1.17 6.16
N PRO A 40 9.58 0.54 5.01
CA PRO A 40 9.32 -0.89 4.88
C PRO A 40 10.20 -1.66 5.87
N ASP A 41 9.59 -2.53 6.66
CA ASP A 41 10.26 -3.41 7.60
C ASP A 41 10.13 -4.87 7.15
N TYR A 42 11.24 -5.59 7.29
CA TYR A 42 11.42 -6.94 6.81
C TYR A 42 11.74 -7.85 7.98
N THR A 43 10.86 -8.81 8.23
CA THR A 43 11.28 -10.00 8.97
C THR A 43 12.10 -10.92 8.04
N THR A 44 13.01 -11.72 8.61
CA THR A 44 13.82 -12.68 7.85
C THR A 44 12.91 -13.61 7.02
N PRO A 45 13.06 -13.65 5.68
CA PRO A 45 12.22 -14.51 4.86
C PRO A 45 12.32 -16.01 5.26
N PRO A 46 11.21 -16.76 5.26
CA PRO A 46 9.84 -16.32 4.99
C PRO A 46 9.25 -15.59 6.22
N GLY A 47 8.80 -14.36 6.02
CA GLY A 47 8.28 -13.56 7.12
C GLY A 47 7.37 -12.42 6.65
N SER A 48 6.63 -11.85 7.61
CA SER A 48 5.77 -10.69 7.39
C SER A 48 6.57 -9.48 6.91
N TRP A 49 6.02 -8.79 5.91
CA TRP A 49 6.49 -7.49 5.47
C TRP A 49 5.50 -6.44 6.00
N SER A 50 6.02 -5.39 6.62
CA SER A 50 5.20 -4.24 7.02
C SER A 50 5.77 -2.97 6.43
N CYS A 51 4.94 -1.93 6.40
CA CYS A 51 5.35 -0.59 6.03
C CYS A 51 4.38 0.42 6.64
N ASP A 52 4.80 1.67 6.67
CA ASP A 52 3.88 2.79 6.84
C ASP A 52 3.27 3.14 5.49
N ILE A 53 1.98 3.44 5.49
CA ILE A 53 1.29 3.97 4.32
C ILE A 53 0.58 5.27 4.63
N GLU A 54 0.46 6.12 3.61
CA GLU A 54 -0.45 7.25 3.55
C GLU A 54 -1.38 7.03 2.35
N ILE A 55 -2.69 7.02 2.56
CA ILE A 55 -3.71 6.91 1.51
C ILE A 55 -4.49 8.20 1.42
N LYS A 56 -4.52 8.82 0.24
CA LYS A 56 -5.44 9.91 -0.09
C LYS A 56 -6.66 9.36 -0.83
N PHE A 57 -7.84 9.74 -0.37
CA PHE A 57 -9.12 9.42 -0.98
C PHE A 57 -9.66 10.60 -1.80
N ASN A 58 -10.66 10.31 -2.63
CA ASN A 58 -11.30 11.23 -3.58
C ASN A 58 -12.15 12.33 -2.92
N ASP A 59 -12.41 12.23 -1.62
CA ASP A 59 -13.02 13.26 -0.79
C ASP A 59 -11.96 14.16 -0.12
N GLU A 60 -10.70 14.06 -0.56
CA GLU A 60 -9.53 14.74 -0.02
C GLU A 60 -9.08 14.28 1.37
N ARG A 61 -9.75 13.29 1.98
CA ARG A 61 -9.27 12.72 3.27
C ARG A 61 -7.98 11.94 3.05
N THR A 62 -7.05 12.14 3.97
CA THR A 62 -5.78 11.41 3.99
C THR A 62 -5.68 10.63 5.30
N LEU A 63 -5.30 9.36 5.22
CA LEU A 63 -5.09 8.48 6.37
C LEU A 63 -3.70 7.88 6.34
N SER A 64 -3.03 7.87 7.49
CA SER A 64 -1.72 7.23 7.64
C SER A 64 -1.77 6.15 8.70
N TYR A 65 -1.21 4.98 8.40
CA TYR A 65 -1.14 3.86 9.34
C TYR A 65 -0.10 2.83 8.93
N GLU A 66 0.39 2.07 9.91
CA GLU A 66 1.28 0.93 9.69
C GLU A 66 0.45 -0.29 9.25
N ILE A 67 0.90 -1.02 8.22
CA ILE A 67 0.18 -2.17 7.67
C ILE A 67 1.11 -3.37 7.45
N ASN A 68 0.62 -4.57 7.73
CA ASN A 68 1.25 -5.84 7.37
C ASN A 68 0.74 -6.34 6.01
N HIS A 69 1.58 -6.98 5.22
CA HIS A 69 1.18 -7.56 3.94
C HIS A 69 1.89 -8.89 3.62
N HIS A 70 1.17 -9.78 2.94
CA HIS A 70 1.70 -10.99 2.34
C HIS A 70 1.37 -11.01 0.85
N LEU A 71 2.29 -11.48 0.00
CA LEU A 71 2.15 -11.50 -1.47
C LEU A 71 0.92 -12.25 -1.99
N ASN A 72 0.35 -13.16 -1.19
CA ASN A 72 -0.86 -13.90 -1.57
C ASN A 72 -2.16 -13.14 -1.25
N TYR A 73 -2.11 -12.02 -0.52
CA TYR A 73 -3.29 -11.24 -0.16
C TYR A 73 -3.83 -10.50 -1.37
N LYS A 74 -5.10 -10.74 -1.70
CA LYS A 74 -5.82 -10.04 -2.78
C LYS A 74 -6.58 -8.81 -2.31
N ILE A 75 -6.79 -8.73 -1.00
CA ILE A 75 -7.44 -7.66 -0.25
C ILE A 75 -6.61 -7.50 1.02
N ASN A 76 -6.40 -6.27 1.48
CA ASN A 76 -5.74 -5.96 2.73
C ASN A 76 -6.50 -4.85 3.48
N TYR A 77 -7.06 -5.17 4.65
CA TYR A 77 -7.89 -4.25 5.41
C TYR A 77 -7.16 -3.75 6.66
N GLY A 78 -7.17 -2.44 6.85
CA GLY A 78 -6.72 -1.78 8.05
C GLY A 78 -5.24 -2.00 8.35
N GLY A 79 -4.87 -1.71 9.59
CA GLY A 79 -3.52 -1.82 10.09
C GLY A 79 -3.50 -1.33 11.53
N ARG A 80 -2.40 -0.73 11.97
CA ARG A 80 -2.31 -0.04 13.25
C ARG A 80 -2.63 1.44 13.02
N GLN A 81 -3.89 1.81 13.19
CA GLN A 81 -4.34 3.20 13.07
C GLN A 81 -4.16 3.99 14.37
N GLU A 82 -4.13 5.32 14.25
CA GLU A 82 -4.07 6.22 15.41
C GLU A 82 -5.42 6.38 16.11
N THR A 83 -6.54 6.37 15.35
CA THR A 83 -7.88 6.67 15.89
C THR A 83 -8.97 5.68 15.46
N ASN A 84 -10.04 5.62 16.27
CA ASN A 84 -11.26 4.89 15.91
C ASN A 84 -11.99 5.52 14.70
N GLU A 85 -11.86 6.83 14.49
CA GLU A 85 -12.48 7.52 13.34
C GLU A 85 -11.85 7.08 12.02
N ASP A 86 -10.54 6.84 11.99
CA ASP A 86 -9.87 6.36 10.78
C ASP A 86 -10.29 4.93 10.45
N TRP A 87 -10.45 4.09 11.47
CA TRP A 87 -11.02 2.75 11.29
C TRP A 87 -12.44 2.81 10.73
N GLN A 88 -13.32 3.64 11.31
CA GLN A 88 -14.70 3.81 10.83
C GLN A 88 -14.74 4.32 9.39
N TYR A 89 -13.86 5.27 9.05
CA TYR A 89 -13.75 5.77 7.68
C TYR A 89 -13.35 4.67 6.70
N LEU A 90 -12.34 3.85 7.03
CA LEU A 90 -11.95 2.73 6.19
C LEU A 90 -13.10 1.72 6.02
N GLU A 91 -13.87 1.45 7.07
CA GLU A 91 -15.04 0.57 7.00
C GLU A 91 -16.13 1.09 6.06
N THR A 92 -16.40 2.41 6.05
CA THR A 92 -17.39 2.99 5.13
C THR A 92 -16.93 3.04 3.67
N HIS A 93 -15.62 2.87 3.42
CA HIS A 93 -15.02 2.89 2.08
C HIS A 93 -14.64 1.50 1.58
N ARG A 94 -15.14 0.41 2.21
CA ARG A 94 -14.94 -0.94 1.68
C ARG A 94 -15.49 -1.04 0.26
N GLY A 95 -14.66 -1.47 -0.67
CA GLY A 95 -15.02 -1.52 -2.08
C GLY A 95 -13.81 -1.74 -2.96
N LYS A 96 -13.93 -1.41 -4.24
CA LYS A 96 -12.82 -1.53 -5.19
C LYS A 96 -12.59 -0.23 -5.93
N THR A 97 -11.36 0.28 -5.87
CA THR A 97 -10.90 1.37 -6.71
C THR A 97 -10.57 0.83 -8.12
N LEU A 98 -11.41 1.19 -9.09
CA LEU A 98 -11.24 0.82 -10.51
C LEU A 98 -10.35 1.80 -11.28
N LYS A 99 -10.24 3.04 -10.81
CA LYS A 99 -9.39 4.07 -11.43
C LYS A 99 -7.91 3.77 -11.16
N SER A 100 -7.05 4.41 -11.95
CA SER A 100 -5.62 4.45 -11.66
C SER A 100 -5.36 5.16 -10.33
N VAL A 101 -4.35 4.69 -9.59
CA VAL A 101 -3.88 5.26 -8.32
C VAL A 101 -2.44 5.73 -8.49
N ARG A 102 -2.14 6.95 -8.07
CA ARG A 102 -0.77 7.49 -8.02
C ARG A 102 0.00 6.87 -6.86
N ILE A 103 1.25 6.51 -7.08
CA ILE A 103 2.05 5.77 -6.09
C ILE A 103 3.38 6.49 -5.87
N THR A 104 3.70 6.76 -4.61
CA THR A 104 5.08 7.02 -4.18
C THR A 104 5.58 5.78 -3.46
N TYR A 105 6.59 5.11 -4.02
CA TYR A 105 7.19 3.94 -3.40
C TYR A 105 8.21 4.32 -2.31
N SER A 106 8.66 3.36 -1.50
CA SER A 106 9.59 3.60 -0.38
C SER A 106 10.96 4.16 -0.80
N ASP A 107 11.37 3.94 -2.05
CA ASP A 107 12.58 4.50 -2.65
C ASP A 107 12.33 5.86 -3.34
N SER A 108 11.20 6.51 -3.05
CA SER A 108 10.74 7.79 -3.63
C SER A 108 10.42 7.77 -5.13
N GLU A 109 10.61 6.64 -5.81
CA GLU A 109 10.16 6.49 -7.20
C GLU A 109 8.63 6.66 -7.28
N GLN A 110 8.18 7.22 -8.39
CA GLN A 110 6.77 7.43 -8.67
C GLN A 110 6.24 6.34 -9.62
N GLY A 111 4.97 5.97 -9.45
CA GLY A 111 4.29 4.99 -10.29
C GLY A 111 2.79 5.22 -10.37
N GLU A 112 2.14 4.37 -11.16
CA GLU A 112 0.69 4.36 -11.36
C GLU A 112 0.23 2.91 -11.61
N LEU A 113 -0.86 2.51 -10.96
CA LEU A 113 -1.51 1.19 -11.09
C LEU A 113 -3.02 1.29 -11.17
#